data_AF-A0A3Q3KG02-F1
#
_entry.id   AF-A0A3Q3KG02-F1
#
_cell.length_a   1.000
_cell.length_b   1.000
_cell.length_c   1.000
_cell.angle_alpha   90.00
_cell.angle_beta   90.00
_cell.angle_gamma   90.00
#
_symmetry.space_group_name_H-M   'P 1'
#
loop_
_entity.id
_entity.type
_entity.pdbx_description
1 polymer ?
#
loop_
_entity_poly.entity_id
_entity_poly.type
_entity_poly.pdbx_seq_one_letter_code
_entity_poly.pdbx_strand_id
1 'polypeptide(L)'
;PPARPTVRNLAAICHCGQGRPRYLASFFPSSGASHFRRRGSAINRLESWYSLCCSGQVAHSSSQILCCARQAWHQALSQFCVDEFSVMTVPYLCCEAKGDARWMCFNSELPNPNYYPVPDYTAPKVPLEPGFTFNPYAC
;
A
#
# COMPACT_ATOMS: atom_id res chain seq x y z
N PRO A 1 6.24 -7.00 -2.39
CA PRO A 1 5.79 -5.82 -1.64
C PRO A 1 5.58 -4.61 -2.58
N PRO A 2 4.77 -3.61 -2.22
CA PRO A 2 4.72 -2.35 -2.97
C PRO A 2 6.01 -1.54 -2.74
N ALA A 3 6.56 -0.95 -3.80
CA ALA A 3 7.78 -0.15 -3.70
C ALA A 3 7.57 1.14 -2.92
N ARG A 4 8.60 1.65 -2.25
CA ARG A 4 8.52 2.97 -1.63
C ARG A 4 8.28 4.03 -2.72
N PRO A 5 7.35 4.98 -2.52
CA PRO A 5 7.12 6.05 -3.49
C PRO A 5 8.35 6.92 -3.72
N THR A 6 8.59 7.21 -4.99
CA THR A 6 9.68 8.05 -5.52
C THR A 6 9.11 8.98 -6.58
N VAL A 7 9.87 10.02 -6.93
CA VAL A 7 9.50 10.90 -8.06
C VAL A 7 9.31 10.13 -9.38
N ARG A 8 10.00 9.00 -9.56
CA ARG A 8 9.97 8.21 -10.81
C ARG A 8 8.69 7.39 -10.98
N ASN A 9 8.12 6.91 -9.87
CA ASN A 9 6.92 6.08 -9.90
C ASN A 9 5.64 6.80 -9.45
N LEU A 10 5.75 8.07 -9.02
CA LEU A 10 4.63 8.87 -8.52
C LEU A 10 3.48 9.02 -9.52
N ALA A 11 3.81 9.26 -10.78
CA ALA A 11 2.81 9.38 -11.84
C ALA A 11 2.00 8.08 -12.01
N ALA A 12 2.66 6.92 -11.98
CA ALA A 12 1.99 5.63 -12.08
C ALA A 12 1.16 5.32 -10.83
N ILE A 13 1.63 5.69 -9.63
CA ILE A 13 0.85 5.58 -8.38
C ILE A 13 -0.49 6.31 -8.53
N CYS A 14 -0.48 7.55 -9.02
CA CYS A 14 -1.68 8.37 -9.13
C CYS A 14 -2.57 8.03 -10.33
N HIS A 15 -1.99 7.75 -11.49
CA HIS A 15 -2.76 7.62 -12.74
C HIS A 15 -3.05 6.18 -13.15
N CYS A 16 -2.28 5.20 -12.66
CA CYS A 16 -2.45 3.79 -13.02
C CYS A 16 -3.15 2.96 -11.94
N GLY A 17 -3.69 3.59 -10.88
CA GLY A 17 -4.34 2.90 -9.77
C GLY A 17 -5.46 1.93 -10.18
N GLN A 18 -6.27 2.29 -11.19
CA GLN A 18 -7.36 1.45 -11.70
C GLN A 18 -6.89 0.18 -12.42
N GLY A 19 -5.66 0.16 -12.93
CA GLY A 19 -5.07 -1.03 -13.54
C GLY A 19 -4.27 -1.88 -12.56
N ARG A 20 -4.23 -1.54 -11.27
CA ARG A 20 -3.49 -2.29 -10.25
C ARG A 20 -4.41 -3.21 -9.44
N PRO A 21 -4.02 -4.44 -9.11
CA PRO A 21 -4.88 -5.41 -8.43
C PRO A 21 -5.52 -4.90 -7.14
N ARG A 22 -6.76 -5.31 -6.89
CA ARG A 22 -7.44 -5.24 -5.59
C ARG A 22 -7.85 -6.64 -5.15
N TYR A 23 -7.92 -6.85 -3.85
CA TYR A 23 -8.10 -8.17 -3.27
C TYR A 23 -9.31 -8.20 -2.35
N LEU A 24 -10.50 -8.43 -2.91
CA LEU A 24 -11.73 -8.54 -2.11
C LEU A 24 -11.72 -9.85 -1.31
N ALA A 25 -12.45 -9.87 -0.19
CA ALA A 25 -12.60 -11.05 0.64
C ALA A 25 -13.13 -12.28 -0.14
N SER A 26 -13.99 -12.04 -1.15
CA SER A 26 -14.56 -13.06 -2.03
C SER A 26 -13.54 -13.75 -2.94
N PHE A 27 -12.35 -13.20 -3.12
CA PHE A 27 -11.29 -13.83 -3.93
C PHE A 27 -10.54 -14.93 -3.19
N PHE A 28 -10.78 -15.08 -1.88
CA PHE A 28 -10.07 -16.01 -1.03
C PHE A 28 -10.98 -17.14 -0.54
N PRO A 29 -10.53 -18.41 -0.57
CA PRO A 29 -11.24 -19.55 0.00
C PRO A 29 -11.63 -19.31 1.46
N SER A 30 -12.84 -19.71 1.88
CA SER A 30 -13.40 -19.42 3.22
C SER A 30 -12.43 -19.72 4.36
N SER A 31 -11.71 -20.84 4.31
CA SER A 31 -10.66 -21.24 5.26
C SER A 31 -9.26 -21.30 4.62
N GLY A 32 -8.22 -21.36 5.45
CA GLY A 32 -6.83 -21.57 5.00
C GLY A 32 -6.15 -20.39 4.30
N ALA A 33 -6.87 -19.29 4.01
CA ALA A 33 -6.34 -18.16 3.25
C ALA A 33 -6.17 -16.86 4.07
N SER A 34 -6.17 -16.93 5.41
CA SER A 34 -6.14 -15.75 6.30
C SER A 34 -4.94 -14.84 6.04
N HIS A 35 -3.75 -15.41 5.86
CA HIS A 35 -2.53 -14.66 5.56
C HIS A 35 -2.59 -13.95 4.20
N PHE A 36 -3.17 -14.58 3.17
CA PHE A 36 -3.37 -13.91 1.88
C PHE A 36 -4.38 -12.77 1.96
N ARG A 37 -5.45 -12.93 2.77
CA ARG A 37 -6.41 -11.86 3.04
C ARG A 37 -5.73 -10.65 3.68
N ARG A 38 -4.88 -10.84 4.70
CA ARG A 38 -4.16 -9.72 5.33
C ARG A 38 -3.24 -8.98 4.37
N ARG A 39 -2.51 -9.71 3.51
CA ARG A 39 -1.73 -9.10 2.41
C ARG A 39 -2.62 -8.32 1.44
N GLY A 40 -3.74 -8.90 1.04
CA GLY A 40 -4.72 -8.26 0.16
C GLY A 40 -5.30 -6.98 0.76
N SER A 41 -5.70 -7.02 2.03
CA SER A 41 -6.19 -5.85 2.79
C SER A 41 -5.13 -4.76 2.87
N ALA A 42 -3.86 -5.11 3.12
CA ALA A 42 -2.77 -4.13 3.15
C ALA A 42 -2.60 -3.40 1.79
N ILE A 43 -2.73 -4.13 0.67
CA ILE A 43 -2.70 -3.51 -0.67
C ILE A 43 -3.93 -2.64 -0.89
N ASN A 44 -5.14 -3.10 -0.60
CA ASN A 44 -6.36 -2.30 -0.77
C ASN A 44 -6.30 -1.00 0.05
N ARG A 45 -5.80 -1.07 1.29
CA ARG A 45 -5.56 0.07 2.18
C ARG A 45 -4.59 1.06 1.59
N LEU A 46 -3.42 0.58 1.16
CA LEU A 46 -2.42 1.43 0.54
C LEU A 46 -2.96 2.16 -0.70
N GLU A 47 -3.70 1.44 -1.53
CA GLU A 47 -4.29 1.95 -2.76
C GLU A 47 -5.39 2.98 -2.52
N SER A 48 -6.24 2.74 -1.51
CA SER A 48 -7.20 3.72 -1.05
C SER A 48 -6.50 4.99 -0.58
N TRP A 49 -5.43 4.88 0.22
CA TRP A 49 -4.71 6.04 0.74
C TRP A 49 -3.91 6.78 -0.32
N TYR A 50 -3.40 6.09 -1.34
CA TYR A 50 -2.84 6.75 -2.52
C TYR A 50 -3.87 7.59 -3.26
N SER A 51 -5.12 7.13 -3.39
CA SER A 51 -6.16 7.94 -4.02
C SER A 51 -6.42 9.25 -3.28
N LEU A 52 -6.30 9.25 -1.93
CA LEU A 52 -6.37 10.47 -1.11
C LEU A 52 -5.20 11.41 -1.40
N CYS A 53 -3.97 10.89 -1.49
CA CYS A 53 -2.79 11.70 -1.80
C CYS A 53 -2.80 12.30 -3.21
N CYS A 54 -3.39 11.59 -4.16
CA CYS A 54 -3.43 11.96 -5.58
C CYS A 54 -4.66 12.81 -5.96
N SER A 55 -5.48 13.20 -5.00
CA SER A 55 -6.68 14.01 -5.23
C SER A 55 -6.84 15.10 -4.16
N GLY A 56 -7.80 16.02 -4.37
CA GLY A 56 -8.13 17.06 -3.41
C GLY A 56 -6.99 18.02 -3.08
N GLN A 57 -6.94 18.47 -1.83
CA GLN A 57 -5.99 19.48 -1.34
C GLN A 57 -4.53 18.99 -1.22
N VAL A 58 -4.26 17.69 -1.32
CA VAL A 58 -2.88 17.20 -1.30
C VAL A 58 -2.23 17.29 -2.68
N ALA A 59 -3.05 17.26 -3.74
CA ALA A 59 -2.60 17.19 -5.12
C ALA A 59 -2.07 18.52 -5.69
N HIS A 60 -1.75 19.52 -4.85
CA HIS A 60 -1.28 20.83 -5.29
C HIS A 60 0.16 20.82 -5.84
N SER A 61 1.00 19.89 -5.40
CA SER A 61 2.37 19.77 -5.91
C SER A 61 2.90 18.34 -5.85
N SER A 62 3.82 17.99 -6.74
CA SER A 62 4.44 16.66 -6.76
C SER A 62 5.22 16.35 -5.49
N SER A 63 5.75 17.36 -4.78
CA SER A 63 6.43 17.17 -3.49
C SER A 63 5.45 16.82 -2.38
N GLN A 64 4.29 17.47 -2.31
CA GLN A 64 3.23 17.14 -1.35
C GLN A 64 2.64 15.76 -1.61
N ILE A 65 2.33 15.44 -2.88
CA ILE A 65 1.84 14.10 -3.26
C ILE A 65 2.87 13.04 -2.88
N LEU A 66 4.15 13.25 -3.18
CA LEU A 66 5.22 12.31 -2.84
C LEU A 66 5.33 12.11 -1.32
N CYS A 67 5.27 13.19 -0.55
CA CYS A 67 5.33 13.09 0.90
C CYS A 67 4.13 12.31 1.46
N CYS A 68 2.92 12.67 1.04
CA CYS A 68 1.70 11.96 1.43
C CYS A 68 1.78 10.47 1.07
N ALA A 69 2.19 10.15 -0.17
CA ALA A 69 2.31 8.76 -0.61
C ALA A 69 3.35 7.99 0.23
N ARG A 70 4.46 8.61 0.62
CA ARG A 70 5.45 7.97 1.50
C ARG A 70 4.90 7.73 2.90
N GLN A 71 4.15 8.66 3.46
CA GLN A 71 3.46 8.47 4.75
C GLN A 71 2.43 7.34 4.65
N ALA A 72 1.59 7.35 3.60
CA ALA A 72 0.60 6.30 3.35
C ALA A 72 1.26 4.92 3.21
N TRP A 73 2.36 4.83 2.47
CA TRP A 73 3.14 3.59 2.31
C TRP A 73 3.67 3.07 3.64
N HIS A 74 4.29 3.95 4.43
CA HIS A 74 4.85 3.60 5.73
C HIS A 74 3.77 3.15 6.72
N GLN A 75 2.68 3.91 6.81
CA GLN A 75 1.59 3.62 7.71
C GLN A 75 0.82 2.35 7.30
N ALA A 76 0.61 2.11 6.00
CA ALA A 76 -0.13 0.92 5.54
C ALA A 76 0.65 -0.36 5.84
N LEU A 77 1.98 -0.33 5.64
CA LEU A 77 2.86 -1.46 5.97
C LEU A 77 3.06 -1.61 7.48
N SER A 78 3.07 -0.51 8.25
CA SER A 78 3.05 -0.55 9.71
C SER A 78 1.79 -1.25 10.21
N GLN A 79 0.62 -0.87 9.69
CA GLN A 79 -0.64 -1.49 10.04
C GLN A 79 -0.69 -2.96 9.62
N PHE A 80 -0.16 -3.30 8.43
CA PHE A 80 -0.02 -4.70 8.02
C PHE A 80 0.80 -5.52 9.03
N CYS A 81 1.89 -4.96 9.57
CA CYS A 81 2.65 -5.65 10.60
C CYS A 81 1.89 -5.80 11.92
N VAL A 82 1.11 -4.79 12.34
CA VAL A 82 0.20 -4.92 13.49
C VAL A 82 -0.80 -6.06 13.24
N ASP A 83 -1.39 -6.11 12.05
CA ASP A 83 -2.35 -7.15 11.64
C ASP A 83 -1.70 -8.55 11.67
N GLU A 84 -0.45 -8.68 11.20
CA GLU A 84 0.32 -9.94 11.24
C GLU A 84 0.66 -10.40 12.66
N PHE A 85 0.98 -9.48 13.58
CA PHE A 85 1.28 -9.81 14.98
C PHE A 85 0.02 -10.06 15.83
N SER A 86 -1.16 -9.64 15.37
CA SER A 86 -2.43 -9.83 16.09
C SER A 86 -2.98 -11.26 16.04
N VAL A 87 -2.32 -12.17 15.34
CA VAL A 87 -2.73 -13.56 15.14
C VAL A 87 -1.63 -14.54 15.53
N MET A 88 -1.99 -15.78 15.84
CA MET A 88 -1.04 -16.83 16.21
C MET A 88 -0.42 -17.53 14.97
N THR A 89 0.07 -16.74 14.01
CA THR A 89 0.82 -17.25 12.85
C THR A 89 2.20 -16.60 12.79
N VAL A 90 3.16 -17.26 12.13
CA VAL A 90 4.45 -16.62 11.84
C VAL A 90 4.17 -15.34 11.02
N PRO A 91 4.61 -14.17 11.48
CA PRO A 91 4.37 -12.92 10.78
C PRO A 91 5.19 -12.87 9.49
N TYR A 92 4.79 -11.99 8.57
CA TYR A 92 5.59 -11.72 7.39
C TYR A 92 7.02 -11.27 7.78
N LEU A 93 8.04 -11.89 7.16
CA LEU A 93 9.46 -11.71 7.51
C LEU A 93 9.87 -10.24 7.73
N CYS A 94 9.45 -9.33 6.85
CA CYS A 94 9.83 -7.92 6.99
C CYS A 94 9.27 -7.25 8.25
N CYS A 95 8.18 -7.74 8.83
CA CYS A 95 7.61 -7.22 10.06
C CYS A 95 8.46 -7.53 11.30
N GLU A 96 9.29 -8.58 11.25
CA GLU A 96 10.23 -8.92 12.31
C GLU A 96 11.43 -7.95 12.37
N ALA A 97 11.76 -7.30 11.25
CA ALA A 97 12.79 -6.27 11.21
C ALA A 97 12.37 -5.01 11.99
N LYS A 98 13.37 -4.34 12.57
CA LYS A 98 13.22 -3.16 13.44
C LYS A 98 13.76 -1.90 12.78
N GLY A 99 13.19 -0.75 13.15
CA GLY A 99 13.61 0.55 12.63
C GLY A 99 13.58 0.59 11.10
N ASP A 100 14.61 1.18 10.50
CA ASP A 100 14.69 1.35 9.04
C ASP A 100 14.90 0.04 8.28
N ALA A 101 15.45 -1.00 8.93
CA ALA A 101 15.63 -2.30 8.31
C ALA A 101 14.29 -2.91 7.85
N ARG A 102 13.18 -2.61 8.55
CA ARG A 102 11.82 -2.99 8.15
C ARG A 102 11.46 -2.43 6.79
N TRP A 103 11.70 -1.14 6.58
CA TRP A 103 11.35 -0.45 5.35
C TRP A 103 12.26 -0.84 4.21
N MET A 104 13.54 -1.10 4.50
CA MET A 104 14.47 -1.68 3.53
C MET A 104 14.01 -3.07 3.07
N CYS A 105 13.57 -3.92 3.99
CA CYS A 105 13.04 -5.25 3.65
C CYS A 105 11.79 -5.16 2.76
N PHE A 106 10.83 -4.30 3.09
CA PHE A 106 9.66 -4.10 2.22
C PHE A 106 10.02 -3.50 0.86
N ASN A 107 11.19 -2.89 0.72
CA ASN A 107 11.65 -2.25 -0.49
C ASN A 107 12.80 -2.99 -1.20
N SER A 108 13.09 -4.25 -0.85
CA SER A 108 14.18 -5.03 -1.46
C SER A 108 13.70 -5.86 -2.66
N GLU A 109 12.65 -6.66 -2.47
CA GLU A 109 12.08 -7.52 -3.51
C GLU A 109 10.78 -6.90 -4.03
N LEU A 110 10.91 -6.25 -5.19
CA LEU A 110 9.86 -5.43 -5.79
C LEU A 110 9.40 -6.06 -7.12
N PRO A 111 8.32 -6.86 -7.12
CA PRO A 111 7.76 -7.43 -8.35
C PRO A 111 7.25 -6.36 -9.33
N ASN A 112 6.84 -5.18 -8.82
CA ASN A 112 6.34 -4.07 -9.64
C ASN A 112 6.81 -2.72 -9.05
N PRO A 113 8.09 -2.35 -9.23
CA PRO A 113 8.66 -1.15 -8.60
C PRO A 113 8.11 0.17 -9.16
N ASN A 114 7.62 0.11 -10.39
CA ASN A 114 7.14 1.27 -11.14
C ASN A 114 5.62 1.38 -11.17
N TYR A 115 4.91 0.54 -10.40
CA TYR A 115 3.45 0.59 -10.30
C TYR A 115 2.73 0.47 -11.65
N TYR A 116 3.30 -0.32 -12.57
CA TYR A 116 2.69 -0.54 -13.87
C TYR A 116 1.33 -1.24 -13.71
N PRO A 117 0.32 -0.84 -14.50
CA PRO A 117 -0.96 -1.51 -14.52
C PRO A 117 -0.82 -2.90 -15.16
N VAL A 118 -1.72 -3.80 -14.81
CA VAL A 118 -1.90 -5.08 -15.50
C VAL A 118 -2.69 -4.79 -16.80
N PRO A 119 -2.20 -5.22 -17.98
CA PRO A 119 -2.93 -5.08 -19.23
C PRO A 119 -4.31 -5.73 -19.16
N ASP A 120 -5.31 -5.10 -19.78
CA ASP A 120 -6.70 -5.60 -19.86
C ASP A 120 -7.38 -5.85 -18.50
N TYR A 121 -6.86 -5.26 -17.42
CA TYR A 121 -7.41 -5.36 -16.08
C TYR A 121 -8.02 -4.05 -15.61
N THR A 122 -9.20 -4.14 -14.99
CA THR A 122 -9.82 -3.03 -14.24
C THR A 122 -10.06 -3.48 -12.81
N ALA A 123 -9.57 -2.69 -11.86
CA ALA A 123 -9.72 -2.93 -10.45
C ALA A 123 -11.21 -2.93 -10.06
N PRO A 124 -11.68 -3.92 -9.28
CA PRO A 124 -13.00 -3.85 -8.68
C PRO A 124 -13.06 -2.68 -7.70
N LYS A 125 -14.24 -2.09 -7.54
CA LYS A 125 -14.47 -1.07 -6.52
C LYS A 125 -14.29 -1.69 -5.14
N VAL A 126 -13.35 -1.16 -4.38
CA VAL A 126 -13.17 -1.44 -2.95
C VAL A 126 -13.59 -0.21 -2.14
N PRO A 127 -14.14 -0.40 -0.93
CA PRO A 127 -14.43 0.70 -0.02
C PRO A 127 -13.19 1.55 0.25
N LEU A 128 -13.40 2.83 0.56
CA LEU A 128 -12.35 3.70 1.06
C LEU A 128 -11.93 3.21 2.45
N GLU A 129 -10.63 3.08 2.65
CA GLU A 129 -10.06 2.64 3.92
C GLU A 129 -9.80 3.86 4.81
N PRO A 130 -10.43 3.97 6.00
CA PRO A 130 -10.20 5.07 6.92
C PRO A 130 -8.83 4.94 7.61
N GLY A 131 -8.48 5.91 8.46
CA GLY A 131 -7.34 5.81 9.36
C GLY A 131 -6.03 6.41 8.85
N PHE A 132 -6.03 7.06 7.68
CA PHE A 132 -4.89 7.83 7.19
C PHE A 132 -5.21 9.32 7.12
N THR A 133 -4.37 10.12 7.76
CA THR A 133 -4.41 11.58 7.74
C THR A 133 -3.04 12.08 7.33
N PHE A 134 -2.96 12.80 6.21
CA PHE A 134 -1.71 13.38 5.75
C PHE A 134 -1.23 14.49 6.69
N ASN A 135 0.04 14.43 7.09
CA ASN A 135 0.70 15.50 7.84
C ASN A 135 1.72 16.23 6.93
N PRO A 136 1.44 17.45 6.46
CA PRO A 136 2.35 18.19 5.57
C PRO A 136 3.67 18.60 6.23
N TYR A 137 3.78 18.52 7.56
CA TYR A 137 4.99 18.88 8.31
C TYR A 137 5.89 17.69 8.65
N ALA A 138 5.48 16.46 8.28
CA ALA A 138 6.24 15.23 8.53
C ALA A 138 6.84 14.66 7.22
N CYS A 139 7.41 15.57 6.43
CA CYS A 139 8.16 15.33 5.20
C CYS A 139 9.63 15.69 5.46
#